data_AF-A0A8B7A628-F1
#
_entry.id   AF-A0A8B7A628-F1
#
_cell.length_a   1.000
_cell.length_b   1.000
_cell.length_c   1.000
_cell.angle_alpha   90.00
_cell.angle_beta   90.00
_cell.angle_gamma   90.00
#
_symmetry.space_group_name_H-M   'P 1'
#
loop_
_entity.id
_entity.type
_entity.pdbx_description
1 polymer ?
#
loop_
_entity_poly.entity_id
_entity_poly.type
_entity_poly.pdbx_seq_one_letter_code
_entity_poly.pdbx_strand_id
1 'polypeptide(L)'
;MASPAPLVASISHQMVALQTLQLLQQEWGWGDGPGAPRSQRNPEHVPASPSCPSGPVRARSGSGREEEAVGVRTGVTAAPASSTEAEAVRGAEGGAELLPFSRARGPCTLARMAMRSALARVVDSTSELVSVEQTLLGPLQQERAFPIHLKDSVEFRNICSHLALQIEGQQFDRDLNAAHQCLKTIVKKLIQSLANLPSDSHMVACASLRQILQNLPDV
;
A
#
# COMPACT_ATOMS: atom_id res chain seq x y z
N MET A 1 39.23 21.84 8.98
CA MET A 1 37.95 21.33 9.51
C MET A 1 37.06 21.04 8.31
N ALA A 2 36.78 19.76 8.04
CA ALA A 2 35.90 19.39 6.94
C ALA A 2 34.44 19.65 7.35
N SER A 3 33.65 20.21 6.43
CA SER A 3 32.27 20.61 6.72
C SER A 3 31.35 19.38 6.82
N PRO A 4 30.44 19.29 7.81
CA PRO A 4 29.42 18.25 7.86
C PRO A 4 28.31 18.44 6.80
N ALA A 5 28.37 19.52 6.02
CA ALA A 5 27.35 19.87 5.02
C ALA A 5 26.95 18.75 4.06
N PRO A 6 27.85 17.88 3.54
CA PRO A 6 27.46 16.80 2.64
C PRO A 6 26.57 15.75 3.32
N LEU A 7 26.82 15.42 4.59
CA LEU A 7 26.01 14.47 5.35
C LEU A 7 24.64 15.08 5.67
N VAL A 8 24.60 16.35 6.10
CA VAL A 8 23.34 17.06 6.38
C VAL A 8 22.46 17.16 5.13
N ALA A 9 23.07 17.42 3.97
CA ALA A 9 22.37 17.42 2.69
C ALA A 9 21.84 16.03 2.31
N SER A 10 22.63 14.97 2.55
CA SER A 10 22.19 13.58 2.33
C SER A 10 20.97 13.24 3.18
N ILE A 11 21.04 13.50 4.49
CA ILE A 11 19.95 13.26 5.44
C ILE A 11 18.70 14.02 5.00
N SER A 12 18.85 15.28 4.59
CA SER A 12 17.71 16.09 4.12
C SER A 12 17.01 15.46 2.91
N HIS A 13 17.76 14.95 1.94
CA HIS A 13 17.17 14.27 0.78
C HIS A 13 16.51 12.95 1.16
N GLN A 14 17.11 12.16 2.05
CA GLN A 14 16.53 10.92 2.54
C GLN A 14 15.26 11.14 3.37
N MET A 15 15.19 12.21 4.17
CA MET A 15 13.97 12.57 4.91
C MET A 15 12.82 12.93 3.97
N VAL A 16 13.10 13.72 2.93
CA VAL A 16 12.07 14.06 1.91
C VAL A 16 11.61 12.80 1.17
N ALA A 17 12.55 11.92 0.81
CA ALA A 17 12.24 10.62 0.20
C ALA A 17 11.37 9.76 1.13
N LEU A 18 11.72 9.65 2.41
CA LEU A 18 10.97 8.91 3.42
C LEU A 18 9.55 9.45 3.59
N GLN A 19 9.39 10.77 3.71
CA GLN A 19 8.08 11.42 3.79
C GLN A 19 7.23 11.11 2.56
N THR A 20 7.84 11.15 1.38
CA THR A 20 7.18 10.83 0.11
C THR A 20 6.70 9.37 0.11
N LEU A 21 7.56 8.43 0.52
CA LEU A 21 7.21 7.01 0.58
C LEU A 21 6.15 6.70 1.65
N GLN A 22 6.19 7.37 2.79
CA GLN A 22 5.19 7.25 3.86
C GLN A 22 3.83 7.78 3.41
N LEU A 23 3.79 8.91 2.69
CA LEU A 23 2.56 9.44 2.12
C LEU A 23 2.01 8.48 1.07
N LEU A 24 2.86 7.99 0.17
CA LEU A 24 2.52 6.96 -0.82
C LEU A 24 1.92 5.72 -0.16
N GLN A 25 2.51 5.24 0.94
CA GLN A 25 2.00 4.11 1.71
C GLN A 25 0.63 4.37 2.33
N GLN A 26 0.34 5.61 2.75
CA GLN A 26 -0.96 6.00 3.31
C GLN A 26 -2.03 6.15 2.21
N GLU A 27 -1.72 6.83 1.11
CA GLU A 27 -2.65 7.10 0.01
C GLU A 27 -3.11 5.82 -0.69
N TRP A 28 -2.22 4.84 -0.78
CA TRP A 28 -2.54 3.52 -1.35
C TRP A 28 -3.43 2.67 -0.43
N GLY A 29 -3.85 3.22 0.73
CA GLY A 29 -4.89 2.61 1.56
C GLY A 29 -4.54 1.20 1.98
N TRP A 30 -3.26 0.94 2.27
CA TRP A 30 -2.76 -0.37 2.69
C TRP A 30 -3.17 -0.75 4.14
N GLY A 31 -4.17 -0.09 4.72
CA GLY A 31 -4.69 -0.39 6.05
C GLY A 31 -5.54 -1.67 6.05
N ASP A 32 -4.95 -2.79 6.46
CA ASP A 32 -5.70 -3.79 7.24
C ASP A 32 -5.71 -3.28 8.68
N GLY A 33 -6.74 -2.52 9.05
CA GLY A 33 -6.92 -2.05 10.40
C GLY A 33 -8.39 -1.69 10.62
N PRO A 34 -9.08 -2.26 11.63
CA PRO A 34 -10.42 -1.82 11.97
C PRO A 34 -10.29 -0.46 12.66
N GLY A 35 -10.48 0.62 11.92
CA GLY A 35 -10.42 1.96 12.52
C GLY A 35 -10.30 3.09 11.52
N ALA A 36 -11.40 3.42 10.86
CA ALA A 36 -11.63 4.84 10.59
C ALA A 36 -11.85 5.54 11.93
N PRO A 37 -11.35 6.77 12.09
CA PRO A 37 -12.32 7.84 11.99
C PRO A 37 -11.73 9.04 11.26
N ARG A 38 -12.17 9.24 10.01
CA ARG A 38 -12.09 10.56 9.40
C ARG A 38 -13.45 10.93 8.85
N SER A 39 -14.27 11.49 9.73
CA SER A 39 -15.29 12.46 9.36
C SER A 39 -15.56 13.36 10.55
N GLN A 40 -14.81 14.47 10.58
CA GLN A 40 -15.30 15.70 11.16
C GLN A 40 -16.53 16.12 10.36
N ARG A 41 -17.73 15.90 10.91
CA ARG A 41 -18.92 16.71 10.64
C ARG A 41 -19.76 16.76 11.91
N ASN A 42 -19.66 17.88 12.59
CA ASN A 42 -20.84 18.54 13.16
C ASN A 42 -21.05 19.81 12.30
N PRO A 43 -22.25 20.41 12.16
CA PRO A 43 -23.29 20.48 13.19
C PRO A 43 -24.71 20.19 12.69
N GLU A 44 -25.65 20.26 13.63
CA GLU A 44 -27.11 20.32 13.45
C GLU A 44 -27.77 18.97 13.12
N HIS A 45 -28.49 18.40 14.09
CA HIS A 45 -29.91 18.11 13.97
C HIS A 45 -30.36 17.49 15.30
N VAL A 46 -31.12 18.28 16.06
CA VAL A 46 -31.95 17.78 17.17
C VAL A 46 -33.08 16.94 16.58
N PRO A 47 -33.35 15.76 17.14
CA PRO A 47 -34.74 15.37 17.29
C PRO A 47 -35.05 15.00 18.74
N ALA A 48 -36.09 15.65 19.23
CA ALA A 48 -36.76 15.32 20.46
C ALA A 48 -37.24 13.86 20.47
N SER A 49 -37.10 13.21 21.62
CA SER A 49 -37.90 12.07 22.09
C SER A 49 -39.42 12.42 22.03
N PRO A 50 -40.39 11.50 22.26
CA PRO A 50 -40.25 10.16 22.88
C PRO A 50 -41.21 9.06 22.34
N SER A 51 -41.27 7.96 23.10
CA SER A 51 -42.39 6.99 23.31
C SER A 51 -42.32 5.62 22.61
N CYS A 52 -42.06 4.58 23.41
CA CYS A 52 -42.48 3.18 23.23
C CYS A 52 -44.03 3.05 23.33
N PRO A 53 -44.67 1.86 23.40
CA PRO A 53 -44.26 0.46 23.15
C PRO A 53 -45.30 -0.36 22.31
N SER A 54 -44.96 -1.61 21.92
CA SER A 54 -45.84 -2.82 21.99
C SER A 54 -45.33 -3.97 21.10
N GLY A 55 -45.23 -5.19 21.67
CA GLY A 55 -45.04 -6.47 20.92
C GLY A 55 -46.36 -6.98 20.31
N PRO A 56 -46.59 -8.31 20.12
CA PRO A 56 -45.69 -9.47 20.24
C PRO A 56 -45.81 -10.55 19.11
N VAL A 57 -44.85 -11.49 19.11
CA VAL A 57 -44.96 -12.98 18.93
C VAL A 57 -45.92 -13.61 17.89
N ARG A 58 -45.35 -14.40 16.95
CA ARG A 58 -45.69 -15.81 16.58
C ARG A 58 -44.64 -16.32 15.55
N ALA A 59 -43.86 -17.39 15.77
CA ALA A 59 -44.19 -18.83 15.74
C ALA A 59 -44.91 -19.23 14.42
N ARG A 60 -44.61 -20.29 13.67
CA ARG A 60 -43.76 -21.49 13.80
C ARG A 60 -43.94 -22.29 12.49
N SER A 61 -43.02 -23.23 12.23
CA SER A 61 -43.18 -24.45 11.40
C SER A 61 -43.24 -24.25 9.87
N GLY A 62 -42.54 -25.01 9.03
CA GLY A 62 -41.87 -26.30 9.22
C GLY A 62 -42.32 -27.27 8.11
N SER A 63 -41.46 -28.24 7.78
CA SER A 63 -41.67 -29.39 6.89
C SER A 63 -41.64 -29.07 5.38
N GLY A 64 -40.81 -29.68 4.52
CA GLY A 64 -40.08 -30.95 4.59
C GLY A 64 -40.66 -31.95 3.58
N ARG A 65 -39.76 -32.54 2.75
CA ARG A 65 -39.83 -33.86 2.09
C ARG A 65 -40.05 -33.93 0.55
N GLU A 66 -38.92 -34.09 -0.14
CA GLU A 66 -38.41 -35.22 -0.99
C GLU A 66 -39.29 -36.13 -1.90
N GLU A 67 -38.57 -36.66 -2.91
CA GLU A 67 -38.74 -37.82 -3.83
C GLU A 67 -39.49 -37.59 -5.17
N GLU A 68 -38.81 -37.63 -6.33
CA GLU A 68 -38.44 -38.81 -7.17
C GLU A 68 -39.65 -39.66 -7.59
N ALA A 69 -39.83 -40.20 -8.80
CA ALA A 69 -39.15 -40.18 -10.10
C ALA A 69 -40.06 -40.93 -11.11
N VAL A 70 -39.66 -40.93 -12.39
CA VAL A 70 -39.98 -41.90 -13.46
C VAL A 70 -41.27 -41.72 -14.29
N GLY A 71 -41.09 -41.44 -15.59
CA GLY A 71 -41.60 -42.36 -16.61
C GLY A 71 -42.15 -41.81 -17.94
N VAL A 72 -41.35 -41.99 -19.02
CA VAL A 72 -41.69 -42.49 -20.38
C VAL A 72 -42.69 -41.62 -21.22
N ARG A 73 -42.57 -41.32 -22.53
CA ARG A 73 -42.00 -42.03 -23.70
C ARG A 73 -41.74 -41.05 -24.87
N THR A 74 -40.67 -41.33 -25.62
CA THR A 74 -40.50 -41.46 -27.09
C THR A 74 -41.24 -40.54 -28.07
N GLY A 75 -40.49 -39.95 -29.02
CA GLY A 75 -40.96 -39.81 -30.41
C GLY A 75 -40.61 -38.54 -31.20
N VAL A 76 -39.36 -38.44 -31.70
CA VAL A 76 -38.98 -38.15 -33.11
C VAL A 76 -39.46 -36.82 -33.80
N THR A 77 -38.44 -35.98 -34.04
CA THR A 77 -38.16 -35.05 -35.18
C THR A 77 -39.03 -33.82 -35.50
N ALA A 78 -38.44 -32.67 -35.15
CA ALA A 78 -37.91 -31.60 -36.03
C ALA A 78 -38.85 -30.63 -36.80
N ALA A 79 -38.64 -29.34 -36.45
CA ALA A 79 -38.98 -28.07 -37.14
C ALA A 79 -40.48 -27.70 -37.20
N PRO A 80 -40.88 -26.42 -36.97
CA PRO A 80 -40.51 -25.31 -37.85
C PRO A 80 -40.36 -23.91 -37.17
N ALA A 81 -40.28 -22.91 -38.04
CA ALA A 81 -39.89 -21.52 -37.87
C ALA A 81 -40.92 -20.56 -37.25
N SER A 82 -40.36 -19.42 -36.81
CA SER A 82 -40.85 -18.03 -36.79
C SER A 82 -42.17 -17.65 -36.10
N SER A 83 -41.99 -16.78 -35.10
CA SER A 83 -42.63 -15.46 -34.94
C SER A 83 -44.15 -15.37 -34.82
N THR A 84 -44.63 -14.97 -33.63
CA THR A 84 -45.78 -14.05 -33.54
C THR A 84 -45.78 -13.30 -32.20
N GLU A 85 -46.31 -12.09 -32.29
CA GLU A 85 -46.14 -10.95 -31.42
C GLU A 85 -47.27 -10.89 -30.38
N ALA A 86 -46.98 -10.41 -29.17
CA ALA A 86 -48.03 -9.93 -28.25
C ALA A 86 -47.45 -8.96 -27.21
N GLU A 87 -47.66 -7.67 -27.47
CA GLU A 87 -47.56 -6.56 -26.52
C GLU A 87 -48.57 -6.73 -25.38
N ALA A 88 -48.14 -6.51 -24.14
CA ALA A 88 -49.02 -6.17 -23.02
C ALA A 88 -48.33 -5.21 -22.04
N VAL A 89 -48.93 -4.04 -21.96
CA VAL A 89 -48.52 -2.79 -21.33
C VAL A 89 -48.63 -2.78 -19.78
N ARG A 90 -47.75 -1.97 -19.16
CA ARG A 90 -47.81 -1.23 -17.87
C ARG A 90 -47.38 -1.92 -16.57
N GLY A 91 -46.43 -1.27 -15.89
CA GLY A 91 -46.22 -1.33 -14.44
C GLY A 91 -45.00 -0.51 -14.00
N ALA A 92 -45.23 0.53 -13.21
CA ALA A 92 -44.25 1.51 -12.76
C ALA A 92 -43.30 1.00 -11.67
N GLU A 93 -42.07 1.51 -11.65
CA GLU A 93 -41.20 1.82 -10.49
C GLU A 93 -39.81 2.19 -11.08
N GLY A 94 -39.19 3.33 -10.82
CA GLY A 94 -39.01 3.96 -9.53
C GLY A 94 -37.58 3.70 -9.06
N GLY A 95 -36.66 4.62 -9.39
CA GLY A 95 -35.45 4.86 -8.60
C GLY A 95 -34.35 3.79 -8.61
N ALA A 96 -33.30 4.03 -9.39
CA ALA A 96 -31.96 4.29 -8.86
C ALA A 96 -31.00 4.31 -10.05
N GLU A 97 -30.47 5.49 -10.37
CA GLU A 97 -29.14 5.54 -10.97
C GLU A 97 -28.20 4.79 -10.02
N LEU A 98 -27.88 3.54 -10.36
CA LEU A 98 -26.80 2.82 -9.72
C LEU A 98 -25.51 3.48 -10.19
N LEU A 99 -25.10 4.50 -9.45
CA LEU A 99 -23.73 5.00 -9.46
C LEU A 99 -22.77 3.81 -9.37
N PRO A 100 -21.86 3.60 -10.34
CA PRO A 100 -20.78 2.65 -10.17
C PRO A 100 -19.68 3.33 -9.34
N PHE A 101 -19.95 3.51 -8.04
CA PHE A 101 -18.89 3.77 -7.05
C PHE A 101 -18.89 2.68 -5.98
N SER A 102 -19.09 1.43 -6.38
CA SER A 102 -18.44 0.34 -5.68
C SER A 102 -16.97 0.40 -6.09
N ARG A 103 -16.12 1.00 -5.23
CA ARG A 103 -14.67 0.80 -5.30
C ARG A 103 -14.46 -0.70 -5.16
N ALA A 104 -14.39 -1.38 -6.30
CA ALA A 104 -14.24 -2.81 -6.38
C ALA A 104 -12.94 -3.13 -5.66
N ARG A 105 -13.07 -3.64 -4.42
CA ARG A 105 -12.01 -4.32 -3.72
C ARG A 105 -11.79 -5.63 -4.49
N GLY A 106 -11.10 -5.51 -5.62
CA GLY A 106 -10.67 -6.65 -6.40
C GLY A 106 -9.74 -7.52 -5.55
N PRO A 107 -9.66 -8.84 -5.83
CA PRO A 107 -8.72 -9.71 -5.14
C PRO A 107 -7.31 -9.12 -5.17
N CYS A 108 -6.67 -9.00 -4.01
CA CYS A 108 -5.25 -8.67 -3.93
C CYS A 108 -4.47 -9.80 -4.59
N THR A 109 -3.85 -9.53 -5.74
CA THR A 109 -2.98 -10.51 -6.39
C THR A 109 -1.70 -10.69 -5.56
N LEU A 110 -1.06 -11.86 -5.67
CA LEU A 110 0.24 -12.11 -5.04
C LEU A 110 1.27 -11.02 -5.42
N ALA A 111 1.26 -10.58 -6.69
CA ALA A 111 2.09 -9.48 -7.17
C ALA A 111 1.82 -8.17 -6.40
N ARG A 112 0.55 -7.82 -6.16
CA ARG A 112 0.20 -6.64 -5.36
C ARG A 112 0.67 -6.77 -3.90
N MET A 113 0.57 -7.95 -3.31
CA MET A 113 1.12 -8.19 -1.96
C MET A 113 2.65 -8.09 -1.92
N ALA A 114 3.33 -8.62 -2.94
CA ALA A 114 4.78 -8.51 -3.08
C ALA A 114 5.22 -7.04 -3.21
N MET A 115 4.53 -6.25 -4.05
CA MET A 115 4.76 -4.81 -4.17
C MET A 115 4.59 -4.08 -2.83
N ARG A 116 3.54 -4.40 -2.07
CA ARG A 116 3.32 -3.82 -0.72
C ARG A 116 4.48 -4.11 0.22
N SER A 117 4.88 -5.38 0.28
CA SER A 117 5.97 -5.81 1.14
C SER A 117 7.28 -5.16 0.72
N ALA A 118 7.53 -5.06 -0.58
CA ALA A 118 8.70 -4.38 -1.13
C ALA A 118 8.70 -2.88 -0.77
N LEU A 119 7.60 -2.16 -0.98
CA LEU A 119 7.49 -0.75 -0.59
C LEU A 119 7.69 -0.55 0.92
N ALA A 120 7.06 -1.38 1.75
CA ALA A 120 7.23 -1.33 3.20
C ALA A 120 8.71 -1.50 3.60
N ARG A 121 9.43 -2.46 3.00
CA ARG A 121 10.86 -2.65 3.24
C ARG A 121 11.70 -1.44 2.83
N VAL A 122 11.38 -0.75 1.73
CA VAL A 122 12.07 0.50 1.36
C VAL A 122 11.81 1.58 2.40
N VAL A 123 10.56 1.74 2.86
CA VAL A 123 10.21 2.71 3.92
C VAL A 123 11.00 2.42 5.19
N ASP A 124 10.97 1.18 5.66
CA ASP A 124 11.64 0.75 6.88
C ASP A 124 13.16 0.93 6.77
N SER A 125 13.76 0.47 5.67
CA SER A 125 15.21 0.59 5.43
C SER A 125 15.65 2.04 5.27
N THR A 126 14.82 2.90 4.67
CA THR A 126 15.11 4.34 4.56
C THR A 126 15.01 5.02 5.92
N SER A 127 14.02 4.65 6.74
CA SER A 127 13.87 5.14 8.11
C SER A 127 15.07 4.74 8.99
N GLU A 128 15.47 3.46 8.94
CA GLU A 128 16.66 2.96 9.62
C GLU A 128 17.93 3.68 9.13
N LEU A 129 18.06 3.91 7.82
CA LEU A 129 19.19 4.64 7.27
C LEU A 129 19.26 6.07 7.81
N VAL A 130 18.16 6.82 7.76
CA VAL A 130 18.10 8.18 8.32
C VAL A 130 18.47 8.18 9.81
N SER A 131 17.98 7.21 10.57
CA SER A 131 18.31 7.05 11.99
C SER A 131 19.82 6.80 12.20
N VAL A 132 20.43 5.89 11.43
CA VAL A 132 21.87 5.61 11.47
C VAL A 132 22.69 6.83 11.04
N GLU A 133 22.26 7.54 10.00
CA GLU A 133 22.94 8.76 9.53
C GLU A 133 22.94 9.85 10.61
N GLN A 134 21.83 10.03 11.33
CA GLN A 134 21.71 11.04 12.39
C GLN A 134 22.45 10.64 13.67
N THR A 135 22.29 9.40 14.12
CA THR A 135 22.76 8.95 15.44
C THR A 135 24.20 8.46 15.44
N LEU A 136 24.64 7.79 14.36
CA LEU A 136 25.96 7.19 14.28
C LEU A 136 26.88 7.97 13.33
N LEU A 137 26.41 8.29 12.12
CA LEU A 137 27.28 8.94 11.13
C LEU A 137 27.47 10.43 11.41
N GLY A 138 26.48 11.10 12.01
CA GLY A 138 26.54 12.50 12.41
C GLY A 138 27.74 12.80 13.31
N PRO A 139 27.88 12.12 14.46
CA PRO A 139 29.04 12.25 15.33
C PRO A 139 30.36 11.87 14.64
N LEU A 140 30.38 10.76 13.90
CA LEU A 140 31.58 10.31 13.18
C LEU A 140 32.08 11.34 12.16
N GLN A 141 31.16 12.00 11.43
CA GLN A 141 31.52 13.04 10.47
C GLN A 141 32.10 14.30 11.14
N GLN A 142 31.71 14.59 12.39
CA GLN A 142 32.27 15.67 13.19
C GLN A 142 33.67 15.34 13.70
N GLU A 143 33.88 14.10 14.14
CA GLU A 143 35.20 13.61 14.58
C GLU A 143 36.19 13.55 13.42
N ARG A 144 35.75 12.94 12.31
CA ARG A 144 36.56 12.77 11.10
C ARG A 144 35.66 12.68 9.88
N ALA A 145 35.76 13.68 9.02
CA ALA A 145 34.99 13.66 7.79
C ALA A 145 35.40 12.50 6.87
N PHE A 146 34.39 11.84 6.31
CA PHE A 146 34.53 10.85 5.26
C PHE A 146 33.68 11.25 4.04
N PRO A 147 33.95 10.65 2.87
CA PRO A 147 33.20 10.95 1.65
C PRO A 147 31.72 10.57 1.78
N ILE A 148 30.82 11.48 1.39
CA ILE A 148 29.38 11.22 1.26
C ILE A 148 28.99 11.39 -0.20
N HIS A 149 28.39 10.35 -0.79
CA HIS A 149 27.96 10.37 -2.19
C HIS A 149 26.56 11.00 -2.35
N LEU A 150 26.49 12.32 -2.24
CA LEU A 150 25.23 13.07 -2.28
C LEU A 150 24.38 12.81 -3.55
N LYS A 151 25.05 12.52 -4.67
CA LYS A 151 24.37 12.21 -5.95
C LYS A 151 23.36 11.07 -5.80
N ASP A 152 23.72 10.03 -5.05
CA ASP A 152 22.87 8.87 -4.88
C ASP A 152 21.64 9.21 -4.02
N SER A 153 21.81 10.03 -2.96
CA SER A 153 20.69 10.49 -2.12
C SER A 153 19.71 11.40 -2.90
N VAL A 154 20.22 12.22 -3.83
CA VAL A 154 19.38 13.02 -4.75
C VAL A 154 18.63 12.13 -5.72
N GLU A 155 19.31 11.14 -6.31
CA GLU A 155 18.72 10.17 -7.22
C GLU A 155 17.61 9.37 -6.53
N PHE A 156 17.88 8.87 -5.32
CA PHE A 156 16.89 8.17 -4.50
C PHE A 156 15.64 9.01 -4.28
N ARG A 157 15.79 10.28 -3.86
CA ARG A 157 14.66 11.20 -3.67
C ARG A 157 13.84 11.39 -4.96
N ASN A 158 14.51 11.53 -6.10
CA ASN A 158 13.83 11.69 -7.39
C ASN A 158 13.05 10.43 -7.78
N ILE A 159 13.62 9.24 -7.56
CA ILE A 159 12.93 7.96 -7.77
C ILE A 159 11.69 7.86 -6.86
N CYS A 160 11.80 8.22 -5.57
CA CYS A 160 10.65 8.24 -4.67
C CYS A 160 9.57 9.24 -5.12
N SER A 161 9.98 10.36 -5.69
CA SER A 161 9.05 11.34 -6.26
C SER A 161 8.33 10.77 -7.49
N HIS A 162 9.03 10.02 -8.34
CA HIS A 162 8.39 9.30 -9.46
C HIS A 162 7.40 8.25 -8.95
N LEU A 163 7.77 7.47 -7.94
CA LEU A 163 6.86 6.49 -7.31
C LEU A 163 5.56 7.14 -6.82
N ALA A 164 5.62 8.34 -6.24
CA ALA A 164 4.45 9.10 -5.80
C ALA A 164 3.52 9.54 -6.94
N LEU A 165 4.06 9.73 -8.16
CA LEU A 165 3.27 10.12 -9.32
C LEU A 165 2.64 8.92 -10.05
N GLN A 166 3.13 7.70 -9.80
CA GLN A 166 2.61 6.48 -10.40
C GLN A 166 1.51 5.88 -9.53
N ILE A 167 0.38 5.49 -10.14
CA ILE A 167 -0.79 4.96 -9.41
C ILE A 167 -0.77 3.42 -9.34
N GLU A 168 -0.22 2.72 -10.33
CA GLU A 168 0.02 1.27 -10.38
C GLU A 168 0.65 0.89 -11.74
N GLY A 169 1.26 -0.30 -11.85
CA GLY A 169 1.69 -0.90 -13.13
C GLY A 169 3.21 -1.07 -13.28
N GLN A 170 3.64 -1.52 -14.47
CA GLN A 170 5.03 -1.91 -14.72
C GLN A 170 6.05 -0.79 -14.43
N GLN A 171 5.67 0.48 -14.60
CA GLN A 171 6.55 1.60 -14.31
C GLN A 171 6.77 1.76 -12.80
N PHE A 172 5.72 1.56 -11.98
CA PHE A 172 5.84 1.55 -10.52
C PHE A 172 6.77 0.44 -10.05
N ASP A 173 6.63 -0.78 -10.60
CA ASP A 173 7.53 -1.91 -10.29
C ASP A 173 8.99 -1.58 -10.61
N ARG A 174 9.24 -0.96 -11.77
CA ARG A 174 10.58 -0.54 -12.19
C ARG A 174 11.16 0.51 -11.27
N ASP A 175 10.38 1.54 -10.93
CA ASP A 175 10.82 2.61 -10.04
C ASP A 175 11.02 2.09 -8.61
N LEU A 176 10.22 1.13 -8.15
CA LEU A 176 10.36 0.50 -6.84
C LEU A 176 11.63 -0.34 -6.76
N ASN A 177 11.93 -1.10 -7.82
CA ASN A 177 13.19 -1.84 -7.93
C ASN A 177 14.39 -0.88 -8.03
N ALA A 178 14.27 0.22 -8.78
CA ALA A 178 15.29 1.25 -8.85
C ALA A 178 15.54 1.88 -7.47
N ALA A 179 14.48 2.14 -6.69
CA ALA A 179 14.58 2.66 -5.32
C ALA A 179 15.35 1.69 -4.41
N HIS A 180 15.04 0.39 -4.46
CA HIS A 180 15.80 -0.64 -3.73
C HIS A 180 17.28 -0.64 -4.11
N GLN A 181 17.59 -0.66 -5.41
CA GLN A 181 18.98 -0.71 -5.88
C GLN A 181 19.77 0.57 -5.56
N CYS A 182 19.10 1.72 -5.65
CA CYS A 182 19.68 3.00 -5.27
C CYS A 182 20.00 3.02 -3.76
N LEU A 183 19.05 2.59 -2.91
CA LEU A 183 19.25 2.50 -1.47
C LEU A 183 20.39 1.53 -1.10
N LYS A 184 20.44 0.34 -1.72
CA LYS A 184 21.55 -0.61 -1.56
C LYS A 184 22.90 0.03 -1.93
N THR A 185 22.91 0.85 -2.99
CA THR A 185 24.13 1.53 -3.45
C THR A 185 24.59 2.59 -2.45
N ILE A 186 23.67 3.41 -1.91
CA ILE A 186 23.97 4.39 -0.86
C ILE A 186 24.61 3.69 0.34
N VAL A 187 23.96 2.64 0.85
CA VAL A 187 24.43 1.90 2.03
C VAL A 187 25.80 1.26 1.77
N LYS A 188 26.03 0.63 0.61
CA LYS A 188 27.33 0.05 0.24
C LYS A 188 28.44 1.09 0.20
N LYS A 189 28.18 2.26 -0.39
CA LYS A 189 29.16 3.35 -0.47
C LYS A 189 29.46 3.97 0.90
N LEU A 190 28.46 4.05 1.79
CA LEU A 190 28.68 4.46 3.18
C LEU A 190 29.58 3.46 3.92
N ILE A 191 29.30 2.15 3.82
CA ILE A 191 30.15 1.10 4.41
C ILE A 191 31.59 1.20 3.87
N GLN A 192 31.76 1.37 2.56
CA GLN A 192 33.09 1.51 1.94
C GLN A 192 33.82 2.77 2.42
N SER A 193 33.10 3.88 2.62
CA SER A 193 33.68 5.13 3.12
C SER A 193 34.17 4.98 4.56
N LEU A 194 33.43 4.25 5.40
CA LEU A 194 33.81 3.96 6.79
C LEU A 194 34.93 2.91 6.90
N ALA A 195 35.03 1.97 5.95
CA ALA A 195 36.05 0.92 5.96
C ALA A 195 37.49 1.47 5.91
N ASN A 196 37.67 2.66 5.35
CA ASN A 196 38.98 3.32 5.28
C ASN A 196 39.44 3.94 6.61
N LEU A 197 38.57 3.96 7.63
CA LEU A 197 38.76 4.68 8.89
C LEU A 197 38.31 3.83 10.10
N PRO A 198 38.91 2.66 10.37
CA PRO A 198 38.41 1.78 11.42
C PRO A 198 38.64 2.38 12.82
N SER A 199 37.56 2.49 13.59
CA SER A 199 37.53 2.68 15.04
C SER A 199 36.30 1.94 15.58
N ASP A 200 36.20 1.70 16.88
CA ASP A 200 35.09 0.93 17.45
C ASP A 200 33.70 1.50 17.07
N SER A 201 33.56 2.84 17.12
CA SER A 201 32.34 3.54 16.68
C SER A 201 32.04 3.33 15.19
N HIS A 202 33.07 3.28 14.33
CA HIS A 202 32.92 3.00 12.90
C HIS A 202 32.49 1.55 12.66
N MET A 203 32.96 0.61 13.48
CA MET A 203 32.55 -0.81 13.39
C MET A 203 31.07 -0.97 13.73
N VAL A 204 30.58 -0.28 14.77
CA VAL A 204 29.15 -0.27 15.11
C VAL A 204 28.32 0.31 13.97
N ALA A 205 28.71 1.47 13.43
CA ALA A 205 28.04 2.07 12.28
C ALA A 205 28.03 1.15 11.05
N CYS A 206 29.15 0.48 10.76
CA CYS A 206 29.24 -0.49 9.67
C CYS A 206 28.34 -1.71 9.90
N ALA A 207 28.23 -2.20 11.13
CA ALA A 207 27.34 -3.31 11.47
C ALA A 207 25.87 -2.91 11.26
N SER A 208 25.46 -1.73 11.72
CA SER A 208 24.11 -1.20 11.49
C SER A 208 23.79 -1.02 10.00
N LEU A 209 24.72 -0.46 9.21
CA LEU A 209 24.55 -0.33 7.76
C LEU A 209 24.46 -1.70 7.05
N ARG A 210 25.24 -2.69 7.49
CA ARG A 210 25.15 -4.06 6.97
C ARG A 210 23.83 -4.71 7.33
N GLN A 211 23.25 -4.39 8.49
CA GLN A 211 21.92 -4.86 8.86
C GLN A 211 20.85 -4.32 7.91
N ILE A 212 20.88 -3.01 7.63
CA ILE A 212 19.98 -2.38 6.65
C ILE A 212 20.13 -3.05 5.28
N LEU A 213 21.36 -3.33 4.85
CA LEU A 213 21.61 -4.00 3.57
C LEU A 213 21.01 -5.41 3.49
N GLN A 214 20.99 -6.16 4.61
CA GLN A 214 20.38 -7.49 4.68
C GLN A 214 18.85 -7.45 4.61
N ASN A 215 18.24 -6.37 5.08
CA ASN A 215 16.79 -6.16 4.99
C ASN A 215 16.31 -5.83 3.56
N LEU A 216 17.25 -5.59 2.63
CA LEU A 216 17.02 -5.29 1.22
C LEU A 216 17.39 -6.50 0.32
N PRO A 217 16.54 -7.55 0.25
CA PRO A 217 16.82 -8.71 -0.60
C PRO A 217 16.89 -8.31 -2.08
N ASP A 218 17.64 -9.11 -2.86
CA ASP A 218 17.63 -8.99 -4.31
C ASP A 218 16.24 -9.41 -4.83
N VAL A 219 15.50 -8.43 -5.36
CA VAL A 219 14.22 -8.61 -6.05
C VAL A 219 14.48 -8.97 -7.50
#